data_AF-A0A975ZMN6-F1
#
_entry.id   AF-A0A975ZMN6-F1
#
_cell.length_a   1.000
_cell.length_b   1.000
_cell.length_c   1.000
_cell.angle_alpha   90.00
_cell.angle_beta   90.00
_cell.angle_gamma   90.00
#
_symmetry.space_group_name_H-M   'P 1'
#
loop_
_entity.id
_entity.type
_entity.pdbx_description
1 polymer ?
#
loop_
_entity_poly.entity_id
_entity_poly.type
_entity_poly.pdbx_seq_one_letter_code
_entity_poly.pdbx_strand_id
1 'polypeptide(L)' 'MAKIINLKTARKQIARKKKAAQASENAAKFGRTSGQKEAETAAAERQRRRLDQAEIESPPSGANDDTNSP' A
#
# COMPACT_ATOMS: atom_id res chain seq x y z
N MET A 1 -11.32 -31.25 -39.98
CA MET A 1 -9.97 -30.78 -40.37
C MET A 1 -9.16 -30.50 -39.11
N ALA A 2 -7.99 -31.11 -38.96
CA ALA A 2 -7.14 -30.88 -37.79
C ALA A 2 -6.29 -29.61 -37.99
N LYS A 3 -6.26 -28.73 -37.00
CA LYS A 3 -5.43 -27.53 -37.03
C LYS A 3 -4.00 -27.89 -36.61
N ILE A 4 -3.09 -27.97 -37.57
CA ILE A 4 -1.67 -28.20 -37.30
C ILE A 4 -1.10 -26.91 -36.73
N ILE A 5 -0.70 -26.94 -35.45
CA ILE A 5 -0.09 -25.79 -34.77
C ILE A 5 1.38 -26.05 -34.51
N ASN A 6 2.18 -24.98 -34.57
CA ASN A 6 3.58 -25.06 -34.21
C ASN A 6 3.75 -25.07 -32.68
N LEU A 7 4.18 -26.22 -32.14
CA LEU A 7 4.37 -26.39 -30.69
C LEU A 7 5.44 -25.45 -30.11
N LYS A 8 6.46 -25.07 -30.88
CA LYS A 8 7.52 -24.16 -30.44
C LYS A 8 6.95 -22.76 -30.18
N THR A 9 6.10 -22.26 -31.06
CA THR A 9 5.49 -20.93 -30.91
C THR A 9 4.50 -20.92 -29.75
N ALA A 10 3.71 -21.98 -29.59
CA ALA A 10 2.79 -22.16 -28.46
C ALA A 10 3.54 -22.14 -27.11
N ARG A 11 4.63 -22.92 -26.98
CA ARG A 11 5.48 -22.91 -25.78
C ARG A 11 6.06 -21.52 -25.49
N LYS A 12 6.52 -20.81 -26.52
CA LYS A 12 7.04 -19.44 -26.37
C LYS A 12 5.96 -18.46 -25.90
N GLN A 13 4.71 -18.62 -26.36
CA GLN A 13 3.60 -17.81 -25.89
C GLN A 13 3.28 -18.09 -24.41
N ILE A 14 3.23 -19.37 -24.00
CA ILE A 14 3.03 -19.76 -22.60
C ILE A 14 4.13 -19.18 -21.70
N ALA A 15 5.39 -19.30 -22.10
CA ALA A 15 6.52 -18.74 -21.36
C ALA A 15 6.42 -17.20 -21.20
N ARG A 16 6.00 -16.49 -22.25
CA ARG A 16 5.78 -15.04 -22.19
C ARG A 16 4.63 -14.66 -21.26
N LYS A 17 3.51 -15.40 -21.31
CA LYS A 17 2.37 -15.20 -20.39
C LYS A 17 2.78 -15.41 -18.92
N LYS A 18 3.55 -16.46 -18.63
CA LYS A 18 4.07 -16.73 -17.29
C LYS A 18 4.95 -15.59 -16.78
N LYS A 19 5.86 -15.08 -17.64
CA LYS A 19 6.71 -13.93 -17.30
C LYS A 19 5.90 -12.65 -17.05
N ALA A 20 4.85 -12.41 -17.82
CA ALA A 20 3.98 -11.24 -17.63
C ALA A 20 3.23 -11.31 -16.30
N ALA A 21 2.69 -12.48 -15.92
CA ALA A 21 2.03 -12.68 -14.63
C ALA A 21 3.00 -12.49 -13.45
N GLN A 22 4.21 -13.02 -13.56
CA GLN A 22 5.26 -12.79 -12.56
C GLN A 22 5.67 -11.32 -12.48
N ALA A 23 5.73 -10.62 -13.62
CA ALA A 23 6.02 -9.19 -13.65
C ALA A 23 4.92 -8.35 -12.99
N SER A 24 3.64 -8.69 -13.18
CA SER A 24 2.54 -8.00 -12.49
C SER A 24 2.52 -8.29 -11.00
N GLU A 25 2.81 -9.54 -10.58
CA GLU A 25 2.97 -9.87 -9.17
C GLU A 25 4.15 -9.13 -8.54
N ASN A 26 5.28 -9.04 -9.25
CA ASN A 26 6.45 -8.30 -8.79
C ASN A 26 6.18 -6.79 -8.81
N ALA A 27 5.40 -6.26 -9.75
CA ALA A 27 4.98 -4.87 -9.73
C ALA A 27 4.02 -4.59 -8.57
N ALA A 28 3.14 -5.52 -8.20
CA ALA A 28 2.31 -5.36 -7.01
C ALA A 28 3.16 -5.46 -5.72
N LYS A 29 4.10 -6.40 -5.66
CA LYS A 29 4.97 -6.66 -4.49
C LYS A 29 6.07 -5.61 -4.32
N PHE A 30 6.63 -5.12 -5.43
CA PHE A 30 7.84 -4.30 -5.48
C PHE A 30 7.70 -3.01 -6.31
N GLY A 31 6.53 -2.75 -6.92
CA GLY A 31 6.30 -1.56 -7.76
C GLY A 31 6.17 -0.26 -6.99
N ARG A 32 6.16 -0.30 -5.65
CA ARG A 32 6.60 0.86 -4.87
C ARG A 32 8.12 0.92 -4.93
N THR A 33 8.63 1.71 -5.85
CA THR A 33 10.05 2.07 -5.91
C THR A 33 10.45 2.81 -4.63
N SER A 34 11.73 2.80 -4.25
CA SER A 34 12.21 3.45 -3.02
C SER A 34 11.72 4.90 -2.90
N GLY A 35 11.77 5.67 -3.98
CA GLY A 35 11.28 7.05 -4.01
C GLY A 35 9.76 7.19 -3.80
N GLN A 36 8.95 6.22 -4.22
CA GLN A 36 7.50 6.24 -3.94
C GLN A 36 7.21 5.86 -2.48
N LYS A 37 7.97 4.94 -1.90
CA LYS A 37 7.88 4.64 -0.46
C LYS A 37 8.24 5.86 0.38
N GLU A 38 9.33 6.55 0.06
CA GLU A 38 9.77 7.77 0.76
C GLU A 38 8.75 8.91 0.67
N ALA A 39 8.12 9.09 -0.50
CA ALA A 39 7.06 10.06 -0.68
C ALA A 39 5.81 9.70 0.16
N GLU A 40 5.46 8.42 0.24
CA GLU A 40 4.35 7.91 1.05
C GLU A 40 4.63 8.04 2.56
N THR A 41 5.84 7.72 3.03
CA THR A 41 6.24 7.89 4.43
C THR A 41 6.25 9.37 4.82
N ALA A 42 6.82 10.24 3.99
CA ALA A 42 6.81 11.68 4.23
C ALA A 42 5.38 12.27 4.24
N ALA A 43 4.45 11.70 3.46
CA ALA A 43 3.04 12.07 3.51
C ALA A 43 2.37 11.58 4.79
N ALA A 44 2.61 10.34 5.20
CA ALA A 44 2.08 9.75 6.42
C ALA A 44 2.59 10.47 7.68
N GLU A 45 3.87 10.84 7.73
CA GLU A 45 4.46 11.62 8.83
C GLU A 45 3.88 13.03 8.92
N ARG A 46 3.62 13.68 7.78
CA ARG A 46 2.94 14.98 7.77
C ARG A 46 1.50 14.86 8.27
N GLN A 47 0.80 13.78 7.93
CA GLN A 47 -0.55 13.53 8.43
C GLN A 47 -0.54 13.26 9.94
N ARG A 48 0.37 12.42 10.45
CA ARG A 48 0.53 12.18 11.90
C ARG A 48 0.77 13.46 12.67
N ARG A 49 1.77 14.26 12.25
CA ARG A 49 2.07 15.55 12.90
C ARG A 49 0.87 16.50 12.92
N ARG A 50 0.05 16.52 11.86
CA ARG A 50 -1.18 17.32 11.83
C ARG A 50 -2.23 16.83 12.81
N LEU A 51 -2.37 15.51 12.97
CA LEU A 51 -3.29 14.92 13.95
C LEU A 51 -2.79 15.16 15.37
N ASP A 52 -1.50 14.93 15.64
CA ASP A 52 -0.90 15.16 16.95
C ASP A 52 -1.03 16.64 17.37
N GLN A 53 -0.85 17.57 16.42
CA GLN A 53 -1.04 19.00 16.68
C GLN A 53 -2.50 19.36 16.96
N ALA A 54 -3.45 18.71 16.29
CA ALA A 54 -4.88 18.86 16.57
C ALA A 54 -5.29 18.25 17.92
N GLU A 55 -4.60 17.19 18.36
CA GLU A 55 -4.79 16.57 19.68
C GLU A 55 -4.24 17.45 20.81
N ILE A 56 -3.11 18.13 20.58
CA ILE A 56 -2.54 19.13 21.50
C ILE A 56 -3.44 20.37 21.62
N GLU A 57 -4.13 20.75 20.54
CA GLU A 57 -5.00 21.94 20.51
C GLU A 57 -6.42 21.67 21.03
N SER A 58 -6.82 20.40 21.20
CA SER A 58 -8.00 20.06 22.01
C SER A 58 -7.64 20.16 23.49
N PRO A 59 -8.32 21.01 24.29
CA PRO A 59 -8.12 21.01 25.74
C PRO A 59 -8.46 19.62 26.29
N PRO A 60 -7.80 19.15 27.36
CA PRO A 60 -8.06 17.84 27.93
C PRO A 60 -9.53 17.76 28.39
N SER A 61 -10.38 17.14 27.58
CA SER A 61 -11.74 16.79 27.96
C SER A 61 -11.67 15.59 28.88
N GLY A 62 -11.43 15.86 30.16
CA GLY A 62 -11.35 14.86 31.22
C GLY A 62 -11.45 15.49 32.61
N ALA A 63 -12.26 16.55 32.75
CA ALA A 63 -12.73 17.01 34.05
C ALA A 63 -13.81 16.02 34.55
N ASN A 64 -13.39 14.99 35.28
CA ASN A 64 -14.30 14.26 36.17
C ASN A 64 -14.31 15.03 37.50
N ASP A 65 -15.28 15.91 37.62
CA ASP A 65 -15.61 16.67 38.82
C ASP A 65 -16.37 15.73 39.78
N ASP A 66 -15.64 14.80 40.41
CA ASP A 66 -16.18 13.96 41.48
C ASP A 66 -16.27 14.80 42.77
N THR A 67 -17.39 15.52 42.88
CA THR A 67 -17.85 16.22 44.07
C THR A 67 -18.05 15.24 45.24
N ASN A 68 -16.99 14.97 45.99
CA ASN A 68 -17.09 14.33 47.31
C ASN A 68 -17.53 15.38 48.35
N SER A 69 -18.84 15.50 48.53
CA SER A 69 -19.47 16.28 49.61
C SER A 69 -19.87 15.31 50.73
N PRO A 70 -19.31 15.41 51.95
CA PRO A 70 -19.90 14.77 53.13
C PRO A 70 -21.13 15.53 53.65
#